data_AF-C1ASI2-F1
#
_entry.id   AF-C1ASI2-F1
#
_cell.length_a   1.000
_cell.length_b   1.000
_cell.length_c   1.000
_cell.angle_alpha   90.00
_cell.angle_beta   90.00
_cell.angle_gamma   90.00
#
_symmetry.space_group_name_H-M   'P 1'
#
loop_
_entity.id
_entity.type
_entity.pdbx_description
1 polymer ?
#
loop_
_entity_poly.entity_id
_entity_poly.type
_entity_poly.pdbx_seq_one_letter_code
_entity_poly.pdbx_strand_id
1 'polypeptide(L)' 'MKRSDRDIMEILEAYDTTGTAHSAASLAGVDPKTVRHYVTVRRRHAGDRPVAATPHHRRSSTPDRAMG' A
#
# COMPACT_ATOMS: atom_id res chain seq x y z
N MET A 1 -9.99 -7.09 20.01
CA MET A 1 -8.61 -6.56 20.02
C MET A 1 -8.54 -5.39 19.06
N LYS A 2 -7.95 -4.26 19.46
CA LYS A 2 -7.68 -3.13 18.56
C LYS A 2 -6.24 -3.27 18.04
N ARG A 3 -6.02 -3.02 16.75
CA ARG A 3 -4.66 -2.93 16.19
C ARG A 3 -3.92 -1.76 16.82
N SER A 4 -2.60 -1.89 16.97
CA SER A 4 -1.76 -0.80 17.43
C SER A 4 -1.51 0.21 16.30
N ASP A 5 -1.14 1.44 16.66
CA ASP A 5 -0.83 2.48 15.68
C ASP A 5 0.32 2.07 14.75
N ARG A 6 1.28 1.30 15.26
CA ARG A 6 2.37 0.73 14.46
C ARG A 6 1.84 -0.22 13.38
N ASP A 7 0.96 -1.14 13.75
CA ASP A 7 0.36 -2.08 12.78
C ASP A 7 -0.45 -1.33 11.72
N ILE A 8 -1.12 -0.24 12.12
CA ILE A 8 -1.89 0.59 11.20
C ILE A 8 -0.96 1.29 10.20
N MET A 9 0.16 1.84 10.66
CA MET A 9 1.15 2.48 9.77
C MET A 9 1.77 1.47 8.79
N GLU A 10 2.09 0.26 9.25
CA GLU A 10 2.63 -0.81 8.39
C GLU A 10 1.65 -1.20 7.27
N ILE A 11 0.36 -1.32 7.58
CA ILE A 11 -0.69 -1.58 6.59
C ILE A 11 -0.77 -0.44 5.55
N LEU A 12 -0.65 0.80 6.01
CA LEU A 12 -0.74 1.99 5.15
C LEU A 12 0.50 2.13 4.26
N GLU A 13 1.70 1.86 4.78
CA GLU A 13 2.95 1.84 3.99
C GLU A 13 2.94 0.74 2.93
N ALA A 14 2.43 -0.46 3.26
CA ALA A 14 2.26 -1.54 2.28
C ALA A 14 1.31 -1.13 1.14
N TYR A 15 0.25 -0.37 1.47
CA TYR A 15 -0.65 0.20 0.48
C TYR A 15 0.00 1.31 -0.36
N ASP A 16 0.79 2.19 0.24
CA ASP A 16 1.51 3.24 -0.49
C ASP A 16 2.59 2.67 -1.41
N THR A 17 3.23 1.56 -1.02
CA THR A 17 4.21 0.85 -1.83
C THR A 17 3.58 0.18 -3.06
N THR A 18 2.45 -0.52 -2.85
CA THR A 18 1.83 -1.37 -3.89
C THR A 18 0.76 -0.68 -4.71
N GLY A 19 0.12 0.35 -4.16
CA GLY A 19 -1.05 1.02 -4.74
C GLY A 19 -2.33 0.19 -4.73
N THR A 20 -2.30 -1.05 -4.22
CA THR A 20 -3.46 -1.96 -4.25
C THR A 20 -3.73 -2.60 -2.89
N ALA A 21 -5.00 -2.70 -2.53
CA ALA A 21 -5.41 -3.28 -1.24
C ALA A 21 -5.10 -4.79 -1.14
N HIS A 22 -5.07 -5.50 -2.28
CA HIS A 22 -4.85 -6.94 -2.30
C HIS A 22 -3.37 -7.29 -2.12
N SER A 23 -2.47 -6.62 -2.84
CA SER A 23 -1.03 -6.81 -2.65
C SER A 23 -0.56 -6.31 -1.29
N ALA A 24 -1.07 -5.17 -0.82
CA ALA A 24 -0.76 -4.66 0.52
C ALA A 24 -1.20 -5.61 1.64
N ALA A 25 -2.38 -6.22 1.50
CA ALA A 25 -2.89 -7.23 2.42
C ALA A 25 -1.96 -8.44 2.53
N SER A 26 -1.46 -8.94 1.39
CA SER A 26 -0.49 -10.03 1.37
C SER A 26 0.84 -9.66 2.04
N LEU A 27 1.31 -8.42 1.86
CA LEU A 27 2.56 -7.94 2.48
C LEU A 27 2.44 -7.74 3.99
N ALA A 28 1.34 -7.16 4.46
CA ALA A 28 1.12 -6.87 5.88
C ALA A 28 0.46 -8.04 6.65
N GLY A 29 0.13 -9.15 5.98
CA GLY A 29 -0.53 -10.31 6.60
C GLY A 29 -1.94 -10.00 7.11
N VAL A 30 -2.69 -9.13 6.44
CA VAL A 30 -4.03 -8.70 6.86
C VAL A 30 -5.09 -8.94 5.78
N ASP A 31 -6.37 -8.79 6.12
CA ASP A 31 -7.46 -8.86 5.15
C ASP A 31 -7.53 -7.61 4.25
N PRO A 32 -7.76 -7.72 2.93
CA PRO A 32 -7.88 -6.58 2.02
C PRO A 32 -8.94 -5.54 2.43
N LYS A 33 -10.02 -5.94 3.11
CA LYS A 33 -11.03 -5.01 3.65
C LYS A 33 -10.47 -4.17 4.79
N THR A 34 -9.56 -4.73 5.60
CA THR A 34 -8.82 -3.98 6.63
C THR A 34 -8.03 -2.85 5.99
N VAL A 35 -7.28 -3.16 4.92
CA VAL A 35 -6.48 -2.16 4.19
C VAL A 35 -7.39 -1.03 3.69
N ARG A 36 -8.50 -1.37 3.03
CA ARG A 36 -9.47 -0.39 2.52
C ARG A 36 -10.06 0.49 3.63
N HIS A 37 -10.39 -0.11 4.77
CA HIS A 37 -10.92 0.60 5.92
C HIS A 37 -9.94 1.67 6.40
N TYR A 38 -8.69 1.29 6.69
CA TYR A 38 -7.69 2.22 7.21
C TYR A 38 -7.26 3.28 6.19
N VAL A 39 -7.18 2.94 4.90
CA VAL A 39 -6.94 3.93 3.84
C VAL A 39 -8.08 4.96 3.79
N THR A 40 -9.33 4.52 3.93
CA THR A 40 -10.49 5.42 3.96
C THR A 40 -10.48 6.32 5.20
N VAL A 41 -10.17 5.75 6.37
CA VAL A 41 -10.02 6.49 7.63
C VAL A 41 -8.91 7.54 7.49
N ARG A 42 -7.72 7.16 6.97
CA ARG A 42 -6.61 8.09 6.72
C ARG A 42 -7.02 9.23 5.79
N ARG A 43 -7.71 8.94 4.68
CA ARG A 43 -8.18 9.96 3.73
C ARG A 43 -9.14 10.96 4.39
N ARG A 44 -10.03 10.50 5.27
CA ARG A 44 -10.94 11.36 6.04
C ARG A 44 -10.18 12.26 7.01
N HIS A 45 -9.16 11.74 7.70
CA HIS A 45 -8.35 12.54 8.63
C HIS A 45 -7.37 13.49 7.93
N ALA A 46 -6.90 13.15 6.73
CA ALA A 46 -5.99 13.97 5.95
C ALA A 46 -6.66 15.19 5.27
N GLY A 47 -7.98 15.37 5.42
CA GLY A 47 -8.69 16.57 4.99
C GLY A 47 -8.73 16.78 3.47
N ASP A 48 -8.94 15.70 2.69
CA ASP A 48 -9.12 15.78 1.22
C ASP A 48 -7.96 16.41 0.44
N ARG A 49 -6.72 16.19 0.89
CA ARG A 49 -5.56 16.31 0.00
C ARG A 49 -5.20 14.94 -0.57
N PRO A 50 -5.21 14.73 -1.91
CA PRO A 50 -4.56 13.57 -2.47
C PRO A 50 -3.08 13.69 -2.11
N VAL A 51 -2.62 12.89 -1.14
CA VAL A 51 -1.18 12.62 -1.05
C VAL A 51 -0.85 12.06 -2.43
N ALA A 52 -0.03 12.79 -3.18
CA ALA A 52 0.31 12.42 -4.54
C ALA A 52 0.84 11.00 -4.46
N ALA A 53 0.02 10.03 -4.89
CA ALA A 53 0.45 8.68 -5.10
C ALA A 53 1.57 8.84 -6.12
N THR A 54 2.80 8.67 -5.64
CA THR A 54 3.99 8.71 -6.46
C THR A 54 3.68 7.76 -7.61
N PRO A 55 3.79 8.20 -8.89
CA PRO A 55 3.43 7.33 -9.99
C PRO A 55 4.28 6.09 -9.83
N HIS A 56 3.64 4.95 -9.52
CA HIS A 56 4.31 3.67 -9.36
C HIS A 56 5.14 3.51 -10.62
N HIS A 57 6.44 3.71 -10.47
CA HIS A 57 7.37 3.75 -11.57
C HIS A 57 7.26 2.36 -12.19
N ARG A 58 6.56 2.26 -13.31
CA ARG A 58 6.46 1.04 -14.12
C ARG A 58 7.86 0.78 -14.66
N ARG A 59 8.71 0.19 -13.83
CA ARG A 59 9.94 -0.48 -14.22
C ARG A 59 9.74 -1.96 -13.97
N SER A 60 8.99 -2.55 -14.89
CA SER A 60 9.41 -3.80 -15.49
C SER A 60 10.85 -3.62 -16.00
N SER A 61 11.81 -3.89 -15.14
CA SER A 61 13.19 -4.17 -15.53
C SER A 61 13.47 -5.57 -15.04
N THR A 62 12.82 -6.55 -15.68
CA THR A 62 13.33 -7.91 -15.75
C THR A 62 14.73 -7.84 -16.35
N PRO A 63 15.77 -8.43 -15.74
CA PRO A 63 17.06 -8.54 -16.40
C PRO A 63 16.95 -9.71 -17.39
N ASP A 64 16.51 -9.43 -18.62
CA ASP A 64 16.52 -10.45 -19.67
C ASP A 64 17.90 -10.52 -20.30
N ARG A 65 18.72 -11.33 -19.64
CA ARG A 65 19.73 -12.24 -20.17
C ARG A 65 19.61 -12.49 -21.68
N ALA A 66 20.42 -11.79 -22.48
CA ALA A 66 20.82 -12.24 -23.81
C ALA A 66 22.33 -12.44 -23.83
N MET A 67 22.73 -13.70 -23.68
CA MET A 67 23.99 -14.24 -24.18
C MET A 67 23.93 -14.24 -25.71
N GLY A 68 25.00 -13.81 -26.38
CA GLY A 68 25.16 -13.88 -27.83
C GLY A 68 26.31 -13.00 -28.28
#